data_AF-A0AAJ6Z3I6-F1
#
_entry.id   AF-A0AAJ6Z3I6-F1
#
_cell.length_a   1.000
_cell.length_b   1.000
_cell.length_c   1.000
_cell.angle_alpha   90.00
_cell.angle_beta   90.00
_cell.angle_gamma   90.00
#
_symmetry.space_group_name_H-M   'P 1'
#
loop_
_entity.id
_entity.type
_entity.pdbx_description
1 polymer ?
#
loop_
_entity_poly.entity_id
_entity_poly.type
_entity_poly.pdbx_seq_one_letter_code
_entity_poly.pdbx_strand_id
1 'polypeptide(L)'
;MKNMPVELNSLTEGWLELESDPGLFTLLLEDFGVKGVQVEEIYDLHKPLESPVYGFIFLFRWIEERRSRRKFVEQIESFVRDEETINNIFFAQQMVPNSCATHALLSILLNCPNLHLGETLSRLKHHTLGMNPENKGWAIGNTPELACAHNSHAIPQARKKADKNAGVSTGRFTGEAYHFVSFVPINGHLFELDGLKPYPTDHGPWASDEDWTDKFRRVMAERLGRDAGEQVHDIRFNLMAVVPDRRIALTQKLQSLEMNQKRVKEAISKISKHLRHLLNKNRELNEDAASQVSSDSSLIDTIQITEEAILNAIESSQAQTFDIDYTHPITIEIGASDRPQQDNSLALVDPVEQGDTVKFVTLNRECHILDDIYPTSTSALVRSNDMAVLVYCEGAVAEQPFRLKKLLLTQPELALLMANIVAEVQACQQALNDENDKRDMYKVDDCRRTHNYDEFICTFLSMLAERGALAELVAAQLERGRSTRARRRRPRPRPRARPRPRPRGRK
;
A
#
# COMPACT_ATOMS: atom_id res chain seq x y z
N MET A 1 -27.57 11.54 -17.78
CA MET A 1 -27.26 12.94 -17.42
C MET A 1 -28.04 13.29 -16.17
N LYS A 2 -27.44 13.14 -14.98
CA LYS A 2 -28.03 13.61 -13.71
C LYS A 2 -27.81 15.13 -13.65
N ASN A 3 -28.84 15.87 -13.23
CA ASN A 3 -28.84 17.33 -13.13
C ASN A 3 -27.59 17.83 -12.38
N MET A 4 -26.75 18.62 -13.05
CA MET A 4 -25.66 19.35 -12.41
C MET A 4 -26.28 20.52 -11.62
N PRO A 5 -26.12 20.58 -10.29
CA PRO A 5 -26.70 21.63 -9.46
C PRO A 5 -25.80 22.88 -9.38
N VAL A 6 -24.69 22.93 -10.11
CA VAL A 6 -23.79 24.08 -10.10
C VAL A 6 -24.34 25.10 -11.08
N GLU A 7 -24.85 26.22 -10.58
CA GLU A 7 -25.21 27.35 -11.43
C GLU A 7 -23.97 27.76 -12.24
N LEU A 8 -24.01 27.55 -13.55
CA LEU A 8 -22.90 27.85 -14.49
C LEU A 8 -22.42 29.32 -14.40
N ASN A 9 -23.20 30.18 -13.77
CA ASN A 9 -22.98 31.62 -13.71
C ASN A 9 -21.96 32.06 -12.65
N SER A 10 -21.48 31.19 -11.75
CA SER A 10 -20.36 31.51 -10.84
C SER A 10 -19.57 30.26 -10.38
N LEU A 11 -18.90 29.59 -11.32
CA LEU A 11 -18.02 28.44 -11.01
C LEU A 11 -16.84 28.82 -10.10
N THR A 12 -16.39 30.06 -10.15
CA THR A 12 -15.19 30.55 -9.46
C THR A 12 -15.43 31.01 -8.03
N GLU A 13 -16.68 31.23 -7.62
CA GLU A 13 -17.04 31.65 -6.25
C GLU A 13 -17.75 30.52 -5.47
N GLY A 14 -18.05 29.40 -6.12
CA GLY A 14 -18.88 28.33 -5.57
C GLY A 14 -18.15 27.17 -4.88
N TRP A 15 -16.82 27.21 -4.71
CA TRP A 15 -16.08 26.08 -4.11
C TRP A 15 -16.17 26.09 -2.58
N LEU A 16 -16.47 24.92 -2.02
CA LEU A 16 -16.74 24.72 -0.59
C LEU A 16 -15.54 24.13 0.13
N GLU A 17 -15.33 24.49 1.39
CA GLU A 17 -14.26 23.92 2.20
C GLU A 17 -14.45 22.42 2.43
N LEU A 18 -13.38 21.63 2.24
CA LEU A 18 -13.35 20.17 2.46
C LEU A 18 -12.55 19.80 3.71
N GLU A 19 -12.95 18.70 4.33
CA GLU A 19 -12.21 18.10 5.46
C GLU A 19 -10.97 17.35 4.96
N SER A 20 -9.92 17.29 5.79
CA SER A 20 -8.70 16.52 5.50
C SER A 20 -8.88 15.07 5.90
N ASP A 21 -9.43 14.26 4.99
CA ASP A 21 -9.72 12.85 5.22
C ASP A 21 -9.25 12.01 4.02
N PRO A 22 -8.46 10.93 4.22
CA PRO A 22 -7.98 10.09 3.12
C PRO A 22 -9.12 9.39 2.37
N GLY A 23 -10.22 9.06 3.07
CA GLY A 23 -11.41 8.46 2.45
C GLY A 23 -12.10 9.42 1.50
N LEU A 24 -12.33 10.66 1.95
CA LEU A 24 -12.85 11.76 1.12
C LEU A 24 -11.98 11.97 -0.11
N PHE A 25 -10.66 12.09 0.06
CA PHE A 25 -9.75 12.35 -1.06
C PHE A 25 -9.72 11.18 -2.04
N THR A 26 -9.82 9.95 -1.54
CA THR A 26 -9.91 8.75 -2.36
C THR A 26 -11.19 8.73 -3.20
N LEU A 27 -12.35 9.05 -2.61
CA LEU A 27 -13.62 9.11 -3.35
C LEU A 27 -13.64 10.28 -4.34
N LEU A 28 -13.06 11.43 -3.97
CA LEU A 28 -12.93 12.58 -4.86
C LEU A 28 -12.10 12.26 -6.12
N LEU A 29 -11.04 11.44 -5.99
CA LEU A 29 -10.27 10.95 -7.13
C LEU A 29 -11.11 10.05 -8.06
N GLU A 30 -11.95 9.18 -7.49
CA GLU A 30 -12.87 8.34 -8.27
C GLU A 30 -13.89 9.21 -9.03
N ASP A 31 -14.43 10.25 -8.39
CA ASP A 31 -15.36 11.20 -9.00
C ASP A 31 -14.71 12.07 -10.10
N PHE A 32 -13.39 12.32 -10.02
CA PHE A 32 -12.63 12.92 -11.13
C PHE A 32 -12.45 11.95 -12.32
N GLY A 33 -12.73 10.66 -12.13
CA GLY A 33 -12.58 9.61 -13.12
C GLY A 33 -11.20 8.94 -13.14
N VAL A 34 -10.36 9.21 -12.15
CA VAL A 34 -9.02 8.61 -12.02
C VAL A 34 -9.17 7.14 -11.59
N LYS A 35 -8.36 6.25 -12.17
CA LYS A 35 -8.42 4.81 -11.86
C LYS A 35 -7.13 4.31 -11.23
N GLY A 36 -7.29 3.38 -10.29
CA GLY A 36 -6.17 2.65 -9.68
C GLY A 36 -5.33 3.48 -8.72
N VAL A 37 -5.92 4.53 -8.13
CA VAL A 37 -5.26 5.41 -7.16
C VAL A 37 -6.10 5.51 -5.90
N GLN A 38 -5.45 5.59 -4.76
CA GLN A 38 -6.06 5.91 -3.48
C GLN A 38 -5.18 6.84 -2.66
N VAL A 39 -5.74 7.36 -1.58
CA VAL A 39 -5.03 8.22 -0.64
C VAL A 39 -4.97 7.54 0.72
N GLU A 40 -3.79 7.56 1.33
CA GLU A 40 -3.53 6.99 2.64
C GLU A 40 -2.95 8.02 3.59
N GLU A 41 -3.40 8.00 4.84
CA GLU A 41 -2.85 8.85 5.88
C GLU A 41 -1.53 8.27 6.43
N ILE A 42 -0.56 9.15 6.65
CA ILE A 42 0.75 8.82 7.20
C ILE A 42 0.80 9.26 8.66
N TYR A 43 0.67 8.30 9.58
CA TYR A 43 0.74 8.55 11.02
C TYR A 43 2.18 8.61 11.55
N ASP A 44 3.09 7.82 10.95
CA ASP A 44 4.49 7.74 11.35
C ASP A 44 5.39 7.92 10.13
N LEU A 45 6.16 9.00 10.12
CA LEU A 45 7.09 9.34 9.04
C LEU A 45 8.25 8.34 8.92
N HIS A 46 8.58 7.64 10.01
CA HIS A 46 9.67 6.66 10.06
C HIS A 46 9.23 5.25 9.62
N LYS A 47 7.92 4.98 9.52
CA LYS A 47 7.44 3.69 9.03
C LYS A 47 7.80 3.55 7.53
N PRO A 48 8.36 2.40 7.10
CA PRO A 48 8.54 2.11 5.69
C PRO A 48 7.20 2.14 4.95
N LEU A 49 7.21 2.64 3.72
CA LEU A 49 6.02 2.68 2.88
C LEU A 49 5.89 1.33 2.17
N GLU A 50 4.71 0.73 2.27
CA GLU A 50 4.46 -0.64 1.77
C GLU A 50 4.20 -0.67 0.26
N SER A 51 3.97 0.49 -0.38
CA SER A 51 3.66 0.62 -1.80
C SER A 51 4.40 1.82 -2.40
N PRO A 52 4.65 1.82 -3.73
CA PRO A 52 5.22 3.00 -4.38
C PRO A 52 4.28 4.19 -4.18
N VAL A 53 4.87 5.37 -3.97
CA VAL A 53 4.12 6.60 -3.74
C VAL A 53 4.20 7.48 -4.99
N TYR A 54 3.09 8.12 -5.36
CA TYR A 54 3.03 9.08 -6.46
C TYR A 54 3.37 10.50 -6.00
N GLY A 55 3.00 10.83 -4.76
CA GLY A 55 3.30 12.11 -4.12
C GLY A 55 2.72 12.18 -2.72
N PHE A 56 3.09 13.22 -1.98
CA PHE A 56 2.54 13.49 -0.64
C PHE A 56 1.75 14.79 -0.62
N ILE A 57 0.69 14.81 0.18
CA ILE A 57 -0.11 15.99 0.49
C ILE A 57 0.13 16.33 1.96
N PHE A 58 0.64 17.52 2.21
CA PHE A 58 0.88 18.03 3.55
C PHE A 58 -0.08 19.18 3.87
N LEU A 59 -0.84 19.01 4.94
CA LEU A 59 -1.72 20.04 5.50
C LEU A 59 -1.05 20.66 6.73
N PHE A 60 -1.07 21.99 6.79
CA PHE A 60 -0.66 22.72 7.98
C PHE A 60 -1.56 23.92 8.24
N ARG A 61 -1.59 24.38 9.48
CA ARG A 61 -2.25 25.63 9.84
C ARG A 61 -1.56 26.82 9.15
N TRP A 62 -2.31 27.52 8.32
CA TRP A 62 -1.86 28.73 7.65
C TRP A 62 -1.79 29.91 8.63
N ILE A 63 -0.65 30.60 8.66
CA ILE A 63 -0.37 31.68 9.62
C ILE A 63 0.19 32.86 8.85
N GLU A 64 -0.64 33.89 8.67
CA GLU A 64 -0.32 35.10 7.91
C GLU A 64 0.94 35.81 8.43
N GLU A 65 1.12 35.87 9.75
CA GLU A 65 2.26 36.53 10.41
C GLU A 65 3.62 35.87 10.11
N ARG A 66 3.64 34.56 9.77
CA ARG A 66 4.88 33.88 9.33
C ARG A 66 5.36 34.44 7.99
N ARG A 67 4.47 34.89 7.10
CA ARG A 67 4.82 35.46 5.78
C ARG A 67 5.42 36.86 5.91
N SER A 68 4.93 37.68 6.84
CA SER A 68 5.44 39.04 7.05
C SER A 68 6.84 39.05 7.69
N ARG A 69 7.14 38.12 8.61
CA ARG A 69 8.48 37.94 9.18
C ARG A 69 9.49 37.31 8.20
N ARG A 70 9.02 36.49 7.25
CA ARG A 70 9.86 35.87 6.19
C ARG A 70 10.14 36.76 4.98
N LYS A 71 9.62 37.99 4.90
CA LYS A 71 10.06 38.96 3.86
C LYS A 71 11.57 39.21 3.87
N PHE A 72 12.28 38.87 4.96
CA PHE A 72 13.75 38.92 5.05
C PHE A 72 14.45 37.61 4.63
N VAL A 73 13.72 36.52 4.39
CA VAL A 73 14.21 35.15 4.07
C VAL A 73 13.88 34.75 2.62
N GLU A 74 13.41 35.68 1.78
CA GLU A 74 13.26 35.46 0.33
C GLU A 74 14.57 35.14 -0.41
N GLN A 75 15.72 35.22 0.29
CA GLN A 75 17.03 34.85 -0.23
C GLN A 75 17.39 33.35 -0.10
N ILE A 76 16.60 32.50 0.58
CA ILE A 76 17.02 31.12 0.94
C ILE A 76 16.09 30.01 0.40
N GLU A 77 14.87 30.32 -0.06
CA GLU A 77 14.05 29.29 -0.73
C GLU A 77 14.57 29.08 -2.17
N SER A 78 14.95 27.84 -2.49
CA SER A 78 15.39 27.34 -3.81
C SER A 78 14.22 27.34 -4.80
N PHE A 79 13.67 28.52 -5.06
CA PHE A 79 12.62 28.72 -6.03
C PHE A 79 13.15 28.49 -7.43
N VAL A 80 12.40 27.69 -8.20
CA VAL A 80 12.61 27.61 -9.64
C VAL A 80 11.95 28.83 -10.26
N ARG A 81 12.77 29.71 -10.84
CA ARG A 81 12.33 30.92 -11.53
C ARG A 81 12.46 30.83 -13.05
N ASP A 82 13.04 29.73 -13.53
CA ASP A 82 13.20 29.44 -14.94
C ASP A 82 11.84 29.09 -15.55
N GLU A 83 11.38 29.93 -16.50
CA GLU A 83 10.04 29.79 -17.10
C GLU A 83 9.88 28.50 -17.89
N GLU A 84 10.94 28.03 -18.56
CA GLU A 84 10.92 26.78 -19.32
C GLU A 84 10.66 25.59 -18.39
N THR A 85 11.40 25.51 -17.28
CA THR A 85 11.22 24.48 -16.25
C THR A 85 9.82 24.54 -15.63
N ILE A 86 9.33 25.74 -15.30
CA ILE A 86 7.98 25.93 -14.73
C ILE A 86 6.89 25.49 -15.71
N ASN A 87 7.06 25.80 -17.01
CA ASN A 87 6.08 25.46 -18.04
C ASN A 87 6.10 23.96 -18.37
N ASN A 88 7.26 23.31 -18.22
CA ASN A 88 7.44 21.87 -18.42
C ASN A 88 6.85 21.02 -17.29
N ILE A 89 6.54 21.61 -16.13
CA ILE A 89 5.82 20.93 -15.05
C ILE A 89 4.37 21.41 -14.95
N PHE A 90 3.50 20.59 -14.37
CA PHE A 90 2.17 21.02 -13.98
C PHE A 90 2.24 21.72 -12.61
N PHE A 91 2.49 23.03 -12.63
CA PHE A 91 2.37 23.90 -11.45
C PHE A 91 1.26 24.93 -11.70
N ALA A 92 0.26 24.98 -10.82
CA ALA A 92 -0.89 25.86 -10.92
C ALA A 92 -1.03 26.70 -9.65
N GLN A 93 -1.25 28.01 -9.82
CA GLN A 93 -1.57 28.90 -8.70
C GLN A 93 -3.04 28.76 -8.34
N GLN A 94 -3.34 28.79 -7.05
CA GLN A 94 -4.70 28.68 -6.56
C GLN A 94 -5.42 30.02 -6.74
N MET A 95 -6.20 30.12 -7.81
CA MET A 95 -7.01 31.31 -8.12
C MET A 95 -8.39 31.28 -7.46
N VAL A 96 -8.89 30.09 -7.15
CA VAL A 96 -10.22 29.88 -6.55
C VAL A 96 -10.09 29.62 -5.04
N PRO A 97 -10.83 30.33 -4.18
CA PRO A 97 -10.82 30.06 -2.74
C PRO A 97 -11.39 28.66 -2.44
N ASN A 98 -10.98 28.07 -1.32
CA ASN A 98 -11.40 26.73 -0.87
C ASN A 98 -11.07 25.54 -1.80
N SER A 99 -10.49 25.75 -2.99
CA SER A 99 -10.13 24.68 -3.92
C SER A 99 -8.78 23.98 -3.62
N CYS A 100 -8.21 24.19 -2.43
CA CYS A 100 -6.85 23.77 -2.07
C CYS A 100 -6.67 22.24 -2.09
N ALA A 101 -7.66 21.48 -1.61
CA ALA A 101 -7.62 20.01 -1.63
C ALA A 101 -7.51 19.45 -3.07
N THR A 102 -8.35 19.96 -3.98
CA THR A 102 -8.29 19.58 -5.40
C THR A 102 -7.00 20.03 -6.05
N HIS A 103 -6.53 21.26 -5.78
CA HIS A 103 -5.26 21.74 -6.31
C HIS A 103 -4.09 20.84 -5.89
N ALA A 104 -4.04 20.43 -4.63
CA ALA A 104 -3.00 19.55 -4.13
C ALA A 104 -3.02 18.18 -4.84
N LEU A 105 -4.20 17.57 -4.98
CA LEU A 105 -4.36 16.30 -5.72
C LEU A 105 -3.91 16.45 -7.18
N LEU A 106 -4.43 17.45 -7.90
CA LEU A 106 -4.07 17.67 -9.30
C LEU A 106 -2.58 17.96 -9.51
N SER A 107 -1.96 18.69 -8.59
CA SER A 107 -0.51 18.97 -8.62
C SER A 107 0.33 17.70 -8.55
N ILE A 108 -0.17 16.63 -7.92
CA ILE A 108 0.50 15.32 -7.92
C ILE A 108 0.16 14.58 -9.22
N LEU A 109 -1.12 14.33 -9.46
CA LEU A 109 -1.59 13.44 -10.54
C LEU A 109 -1.11 13.90 -11.92
N LEU A 110 -1.16 15.20 -12.19
CA LEU A 110 -0.84 15.74 -13.52
C LEU A 110 0.67 15.78 -13.78
N ASN A 111 1.51 15.63 -12.75
CA ASN A 111 2.95 15.43 -12.87
C ASN A 111 3.36 13.95 -12.92
N CYS A 112 2.44 13.01 -12.72
CA CYS A 112 2.72 11.58 -12.88
C CYS A 112 2.55 11.14 -14.36
N PRO A 113 3.55 10.48 -14.98
CA PRO A 113 3.46 10.08 -16.39
C PRO A 113 2.61 8.80 -16.62
N ASN A 114 2.64 7.84 -15.69
CA ASN A 114 2.10 6.48 -15.89
C ASN A 114 0.75 6.26 -15.17
N LEU A 115 -0.12 7.27 -15.16
CA LEU A 115 -1.38 7.22 -14.43
C LEU A 115 -2.59 7.29 -15.36
N HIS A 116 -3.61 6.46 -15.09
CA HIS A 116 -4.90 6.52 -15.77
C HIS A 116 -5.73 7.68 -15.22
N LEU A 117 -5.48 8.88 -15.75
CA LEU A 117 -6.09 10.15 -15.31
C LEU A 117 -7.61 10.25 -15.55
N GLY A 118 -8.17 9.41 -16.41
CA GLY A 118 -9.56 9.57 -16.87
C GLY A 118 -9.73 10.73 -17.84
N GLU A 119 -10.94 10.88 -18.38
CA GLU A 119 -11.22 11.81 -19.49
C GLU A 119 -11.03 13.28 -19.07
N THR A 120 -11.63 13.69 -17.95
CA THR A 120 -11.62 15.07 -17.45
C THR A 120 -10.20 15.58 -17.21
N LEU A 121 -9.39 14.83 -16.45
CA LEU A 121 -8.04 15.25 -16.11
C LEU A 121 -7.08 15.16 -17.29
N SER A 122 -7.28 14.18 -18.19
CA SER A 122 -6.48 14.11 -19.43
C SER A 122 -6.75 15.32 -20.33
N ARG A 123 -8.01 15.73 -20.46
CA ARG A 123 -8.42 16.93 -21.19
C ARG A 123 -7.85 18.19 -20.56
N LEU A 124 -7.93 18.32 -19.23
CA LEU A 124 -7.35 19.45 -18.50
C LEU A 124 -5.83 19.52 -18.69
N LYS A 125 -5.12 18.40 -18.54
CA LYS A 125 -3.66 18.33 -18.74
C LYS A 125 -3.24 18.76 -20.14
N HIS A 126 -3.97 18.30 -21.17
CA HIS A 126 -3.70 18.68 -22.55
C HIS A 126 -4.01 20.16 -22.82
N HIS A 127 -5.16 20.65 -22.35
CA HIS A 127 -5.58 22.04 -22.54
C HIS A 127 -4.62 23.05 -21.88
N THR A 128 -4.02 22.67 -20.76
CA THR A 128 -3.15 23.54 -19.96
C THR A 128 -1.67 23.46 -20.35
N LEU A 129 -1.32 22.71 -21.39
CA LEU A 129 0.05 22.59 -21.86
C LEU A 129 0.57 23.95 -22.35
N GLY A 130 1.71 24.39 -21.82
CA GLY A 130 2.31 25.70 -22.15
C GLY A 130 1.63 26.91 -21.50
N MET A 131 0.61 26.71 -20.66
CA MET A 131 0.03 27.80 -19.87
C MET A 131 0.93 28.17 -18.68
N ASN A 132 0.94 29.46 -18.33
CA ASN A 132 1.56 29.93 -17.09
C ASN A 132 0.77 29.42 -15.85
N PRO A 133 1.36 29.47 -14.64
CA PRO A 133 0.73 28.93 -13.43
C PRO A 133 -0.63 29.55 -13.08
N GLU A 134 -0.83 30.83 -13.35
CA GLU A 134 -2.09 31.53 -13.12
C GLU A 134 -3.21 31.00 -14.04
N ASN A 135 -2.94 30.88 -15.33
CA ASN A 135 -3.90 30.35 -16.31
C ASN A 135 -4.21 28.88 -16.05
N LYS A 136 -3.22 28.08 -15.60
CA LYS A 136 -3.46 26.71 -15.11
C LYS A 136 -4.44 26.70 -13.94
N GLY A 137 -4.30 27.64 -13.00
CA GLY A 137 -5.21 27.83 -11.88
C GLY A 137 -6.65 28.17 -12.29
N TRP A 138 -6.81 29.14 -13.20
CA TRP A 138 -8.13 29.48 -13.76
C TRP A 138 -8.74 28.34 -14.55
N ALA A 139 -7.94 27.55 -15.28
CA ALA A 139 -8.45 26.37 -15.98
C ALA A 139 -9.01 25.32 -15.01
N ILE A 140 -8.36 25.09 -13.86
CA ILE A 140 -8.88 24.22 -12.80
C ILE A 140 -10.22 24.78 -12.28
N GLY A 141 -10.26 26.06 -11.92
CA GLY A 141 -11.44 26.71 -11.36
C GLY A 141 -12.67 26.71 -12.29
N ASN A 142 -12.42 26.77 -13.61
CA ASN A 142 -13.45 26.79 -14.64
C ASN A 142 -13.79 25.41 -15.20
N THR A 143 -13.31 24.31 -14.59
CA THR A 143 -13.72 22.95 -14.97
C THR A 143 -14.90 22.50 -14.12
N PRO A 144 -16.14 22.49 -14.67
CA PRO A 144 -17.35 22.26 -13.89
C PRO A 144 -17.42 20.85 -13.27
N GLU A 145 -16.86 19.84 -13.94
CA GLU A 145 -16.80 18.49 -13.41
C GLU A 145 -15.99 18.43 -12.10
N LEU A 146 -14.88 19.18 -12.03
CA LEU A 146 -14.05 19.25 -10.83
C LEU A 146 -14.76 19.99 -9.70
N ALA A 147 -15.39 21.13 -10.00
CA ALA A 147 -16.14 21.89 -9.02
C ALA A 147 -17.33 21.08 -8.46
N CYS A 148 -18.05 20.36 -9.33
CA CYS A 148 -19.18 19.52 -8.94
C CYS A 148 -18.75 18.36 -8.03
N ALA A 149 -17.69 17.63 -8.41
CA ALA A 149 -17.13 16.55 -7.60
C ALA A 149 -16.53 17.07 -6.28
N HIS A 150 -15.85 18.21 -6.29
CA HIS A 150 -15.36 18.82 -5.05
C HIS A 150 -16.50 19.14 -4.08
N ASN A 151 -17.54 19.83 -4.57
CA ASN A 151 -18.65 20.29 -3.74
C ASN A 151 -19.63 19.19 -3.30
N SER A 152 -19.62 18.02 -3.94
CA SER A 152 -20.43 16.86 -3.51
C SER A 152 -19.96 16.32 -2.16
N HIS A 153 -18.66 16.40 -1.88
CA HIS A 153 -18.02 15.93 -0.65
C HIS A 153 -18.01 16.95 0.50
N ALA A 154 -18.52 18.16 0.27
CA ALA A 154 -18.54 19.22 1.29
C ALA A 154 -19.66 19.01 2.32
N ILE A 155 -19.37 19.31 3.59
CA ILE A 155 -20.37 19.28 4.66
C ILE A 155 -21.48 20.34 4.43
N PRO A 156 -22.74 20.08 4.84
CA PRO A 156 -23.83 21.05 4.67
C PRO A 156 -23.57 22.42 5.31
N GLN A 157 -22.79 22.47 6.39
CA GLN A 157 -22.42 23.72 7.06
C GLN A 157 -21.55 24.62 6.18
N ALA A 158 -20.70 24.05 5.31
CA ALA A 158 -19.88 24.81 4.37
C ALA A 158 -20.76 25.58 3.38
N ARG A 159 -21.86 24.95 2.91
CA ARG A 159 -22.86 25.60 2.05
C ARG A 159 -23.51 26.81 2.74
N LYS A 160 -23.93 26.64 4.00
CA LYS A 160 -24.53 27.74 4.80
C LYS A 160 -23.55 28.89 5.10
N LYS A 161 -22.24 28.62 5.16
CA LYS A 161 -21.21 29.66 5.37
C LYS A 161 -20.95 30.46 4.09
N ALA A 162 -20.95 29.81 2.93
CA ALA A 162 -20.79 30.48 1.63
C ALA A 162 -21.87 31.56 1.43
N ASP A 163 -23.13 31.23 1.72
CA ASP A 163 -24.27 32.17 1.59
C ASP A 163 -24.15 33.39 2.52
N LYS A 164 -23.51 33.26 3.69
CA LYS A 164 -23.37 34.34 4.67
C LYS A 164 -22.19 35.27 4.39
N ASN A 165 -21.15 34.79 3.71
CA ASN A 165 -19.96 35.58 3.38
C ASN A 165 -20.12 36.46 2.13
N ALA A 166 -21.29 36.45 1.46
CA ALA A 166 -21.62 37.42 0.41
C ALA A 166 -21.82 38.86 0.94
N GLY A 167 -21.86 39.07 2.26
CA GLY A 167 -21.77 40.37 2.90
C GLY A 167 -20.45 40.53 3.64
N VAL A 168 -19.65 41.54 3.28
CA VAL A 168 -18.34 41.85 3.86
C VAL A 168 -18.40 41.90 5.40
N SER A 169 -17.85 40.90 6.07
CA SER A 169 -17.67 40.93 7.52
C SER A 169 -16.40 41.71 7.88
N THR A 170 -16.55 42.96 8.31
CA THR A 170 -15.48 43.83 8.86
C THR A 170 -15.09 43.49 10.31
N GLY A 171 -15.51 42.34 10.83
CA GLY A 171 -15.09 41.84 12.14
C GLY A 171 -13.91 40.88 11.98
N ARG A 172 -12.82 41.10 12.74
CA ARG A 172 -11.65 40.21 12.81
C ARG A 172 -12.08 38.75 12.99
N PHE A 173 -12.14 38.01 11.88
CA PHE A 173 -12.33 36.57 11.88
C PHE A 173 -11.02 35.93 12.33
N THR A 174 -11.02 35.34 13.52
CA THR A 174 -9.90 34.57 14.08
C THR A 174 -9.98 33.10 13.66
N GLY A 175 -10.52 32.79 12.48
CA GLY A 175 -10.57 31.42 12.00
C GLY A 175 -9.17 30.92 11.68
N GLU A 176 -8.80 29.77 12.22
CA GLU A 176 -7.60 29.07 11.81
C GLU A 176 -7.80 28.58 10.37
N ALA A 177 -7.13 29.22 9.41
CA ALA A 177 -7.09 28.72 8.03
C ALA A 177 -6.08 27.58 7.94
N TYR A 178 -6.38 26.56 7.14
CA TYR A 178 -5.50 25.43 6.86
C TYR A 178 -5.14 25.43 5.38
N HIS A 179 -3.93 24.97 5.04
CA HIS A 179 -3.43 24.99 3.68
C HIS A 179 -2.78 23.67 3.28
N PHE A 180 -3.06 23.21 2.06
CA PHE A 180 -2.50 22.00 1.47
C PHE A 180 -1.34 22.35 0.53
N VAL A 181 -0.27 21.56 0.61
CA VAL A 181 0.88 21.63 -0.28
C VAL A 181 1.23 20.22 -0.75
N SER A 182 1.68 20.09 -1.99
CA SER A 182 2.04 18.81 -2.60
C SER A 182 3.54 18.63 -2.74
N PHE A 183 4.02 17.41 -2.52
CA PHE A 183 5.39 16.99 -2.79
C PHE A 183 5.40 15.90 -3.85
N VAL A 184 6.18 16.08 -4.92
CA VAL A 184 6.18 15.18 -6.07
C VAL A 184 7.60 15.01 -6.65
N PRO A 185 8.02 13.78 -7.00
CA PRO A 185 9.26 13.57 -7.73
C PRO A 185 9.09 13.94 -9.21
N ILE A 186 9.93 14.83 -9.73
CA ILE A 186 9.95 15.23 -11.14
C ILE A 186 11.40 15.22 -11.61
N ASN A 187 11.69 14.43 -12.66
CA ASN A 187 13.02 14.37 -13.30
C ASN A 187 14.19 14.17 -12.32
N GLY A 188 14.04 13.30 -11.32
CA GLY A 188 15.09 13.02 -10.33
C GLY A 188 15.21 14.05 -9.19
N HIS A 189 14.32 15.04 -9.14
CA HIS A 189 14.29 16.10 -8.14
C HIS A 189 12.99 16.07 -7.33
N LEU A 190 13.06 16.47 -6.06
CA LEU A 190 11.89 16.58 -5.20
C LEU A 190 11.33 18.00 -5.25
N PHE A 191 10.11 18.16 -5.78
CA PHE A 191 9.44 19.45 -5.85
C PHE A 191 8.36 19.60 -4.78
N GLU A 192 8.28 20.79 -4.20
CA GLU A 192 7.16 21.27 -3.38
C GLU A 192 6.32 22.25 -4.21
N LEU A 193 5.05 21.91 -4.41
CA LEU A 193 4.07 22.64 -5.20
C LEU A 193 3.02 23.24 -4.26
N ASP A 194 3.19 24.53 -3.98
CA ASP A 194 2.29 25.33 -3.15
C ASP A 194 1.52 26.33 -4.04
N GLY A 195 0.21 26.12 -4.19
CA GLY A 195 -0.63 26.97 -5.04
C GLY A 195 -0.74 28.43 -4.59
N LEU A 196 -0.37 28.75 -3.34
CA LEU A 196 -0.33 30.13 -2.85
C LEU A 196 1.04 30.80 -3.05
N LYS A 197 2.07 30.07 -3.50
CA LYS A 197 3.39 30.62 -3.82
C LYS A 197 3.47 31.02 -5.30
N PRO A 198 4.29 32.03 -5.63
CA PRO A 198 4.47 32.45 -7.02
C PRO A 198 5.21 31.42 -7.87
N TYR A 199 6.12 30.65 -7.25
CA TYR A 199 7.02 29.70 -7.90
C TYR A 199 7.04 28.36 -7.16
N PRO A 200 7.29 27.24 -7.86
CA PRO A 200 7.53 25.95 -7.21
C PRO A 200 8.90 25.96 -6.48
N THR A 201 9.01 25.16 -5.43
CA THR A 201 10.25 25.02 -4.65
C THR A 201 10.92 23.68 -4.99
N ASP A 202 12.18 23.73 -5.46
CA ASP A 202 12.98 22.52 -5.73
C ASP A 202 13.86 22.21 -4.51
N HIS A 203 13.65 21.05 -3.88
CA HIS A 203 14.46 20.56 -2.76
C HIS A 203 15.73 19.81 -3.22
N GLY A 204 15.98 19.81 -4.52
CA GLY A 204 17.12 19.20 -5.19
C GLY A 204 16.96 17.70 -5.41
N PRO A 205 17.99 17.08 -6.02
CA PRO A 205 17.99 15.64 -6.27
C PRO A 205 18.15 14.82 -4.99
N TRP A 206 17.84 13.54 -5.12
CA TRP A 206 18.19 12.49 -4.16
C TRP A 206 19.41 11.71 -4.67
N ALA A 207 20.09 11.02 -3.76
CA ALA A 207 21.27 10.21 -4.05
C ALA A 207 20.92 9.01 -4.95
N SER A 208 21.90 8.49 -5.70
CA SER A 208 21.67 7.37 -6.63
C SER A 208 21.32 6.05 -5.95
N ASP A 209 21.66 5.91 -4.67
CA ASP A 209 21.45 4.74 -3.81
C ASP A 209 20.25 4.87 -2.88
N GLU A 210 19.47 5.96 -2.98
CA GLU A 210 18.30 6.19 -2.14
C GLU A 210 17.02 6.36 -2.96
N ASP A 211 15.88 6.10 -2.32
CA ASP A 211 14.58 6.41 -2.91
C ASP A 211 14.18 7.87 -2.63
N TRP A 212 13.38 8.46 -3.52
CA TRP A 212 12.93 9.83 -3.38
C TRP A 212 12.10 10.04 -2.10
N THR A 213 11.44 9.00 -1.59
CA THR A 213 10.69 9.05 -0.33
C THR A 213 11.60 9.30 0.88
N ASP A 214 12.86 8.87 0.86
CA ASP A 214 13.83 9.15 1.93
C ASP A 214 14.26 10.61 1.92
N LYS A 215 14.47 11.18 0.72
CA LYS A 215 14.69 12.62 0.56
C LYS A 215 13.50 13.41 1.11
N PHE A 216 12.27 13.01 0.79
CA PHE A 216 11.06 13.62 1.33
C PHE A 216 11.00 13.55 2.87
N ARG A 217 11.28 12.38 3.47
CA ARG A 217 11.33 12.22 4.93
C ARG A 217 12.30 13.20 5.59
N ARG A 218 13.47 13.42 5.01
CA ARG A 218 14.46 14.38 5.53
C ARG A 218 13.95 15.83 5.46
N VAL A 219 13.37 16.22 4.33
CA VAL A 219 12.78 17.57 4.14
C VAL A 219 11.65 17.80 5.16
N MET A 220 10.78 16.81 5.36
CA MET A 220 9.69 16.89 6.33
C MET A 220 10.18 16.89 7.77
N ALA A 221 11.16 16.05 8.12
CA ALA A 221 11.76 16.03 9.44
C ALA A 221 12.42 17.37 9.78
N GLU A 222 13.08 18.01 8.81
CA GLU A 222 13.64 19.36 8.98
C GLU A 222 12.53 20.41 9.18
N ARG A 223 11.46 20.36 8.36
CA ARG A 223 10.34 21.30 8.45
C ARG A 223 9.62 21.20 9.80
N LEU A 224 9.31 19.97 10.24
CA LEU A 224 8.68 19.69 11.53
C LEU A 224 9.63 19.98 12.70
N GLY A 225 10.93 19.71 12.55
CA GLY A 225 11.96 19.95 13.56
C GLY A 225 12.28 21.44 13.77
N ARG A 226 12.23 22.27 12.71
CA ARG A 226 12.38 23.74 12.82
C ARG A 226 11.19 24.40 13.51
N ASP A 227 9.97 23.89 13.32
CA ASP A 227 8.77 24.38 14.01
C ASP A 227 8.65 23.86 15.47
N ALA A 228 9.35 22.78 15.84
CA ALA A 228 9.39 22.24 17.21
C ALA A 228 10.08 23.13 18.26
N GLY A 229 10.63 24.28 17.85
CA GLY A 229 11.05 25.37 18.76
C GLY A 229 9.90 26.00 19.55
N GLU A 230 8.66 25.82 19.10
CA GLU A 230 7.45 26.10 19.87
C GLU A 230 6.58 24.84 19.95
N GLN A 231 6.62 24.18 21.12
CA GLN A 231 5.71 23.11 21.53
C GLN A 231 5.74 21.85 20.65
N VAL A 232 6.47 20.83 21.13
CA VAL A 232 6.59 19.44 20.61
C VAL A 232 5.23 18.68 20.53
N HIS A 233 4.10 19.36 20.60
CA HIS A 233 2.75 18.78 20.67
C HIS A 233 1.72 19.48 19.78
N ASP A 234 2.12 20.25 18.76
CA ASP A 234 1.14 20.76 17.80
C ASP A 234 0.64 19.62 16.90
N ILE A 235 -0.59 19.17 17.15
CA ILE A 235 -1.27 18.09 16.42
C ILE A 235 -1.98 18.57 15.15
N ARG A 236 -1.86 19.86 14.79
CA ARG A 236 -2.62 20.49 13.70
C ARG A 236 -1.93 20.36 12.33
N PHE A 237 -1.43 19.17 12.05
CA PHE A 237 -0.87 18.80 10.76
C PHE A 237 -1.48 17.49 10.31
N ASN A 238 -1.60 17.32 9.00
CA ASN A 238 -2.00 16.06 8.41
C ASN A 238 -1.06 15.76 7.24
N LEU A 239 -0.68 14.50 7.08
CA LEU A 239 0.16 14.05 5.99
C LEU A 239 -0.51 12.87 5.32
N MET A 240 -0.69 12.96 4.01
CA MET A 240 -1.25 11.89 3.20
C MET A 240 -0.31 11.54 2.05
N ALA A 241 -0.37 10.29 1.60
CA ALA A 241 0.32 9.78 0.44
C ALA A 241 -0.71 9.39 -0.63
N VAL A 242 -0.45 9.78 -1.88
CA VAL A 242 -1.19 9.30 -3.04
C VAL A 242 -0.49 8.04 -3.54
N VAL A 243 -1.19 6.91 -3.53
CA VAL A 243 -0.62 5.57 -3.79
C VAL A 243 -1.49 4.78 -4.77
N PRO A 244 -0.98 3.71 -5.39
CA PRO A 244 -1.81 2.80 -6.18
C PRO A 244 -2.91 2.17 -5.32
N ASP A 245 -4.04 1.84 -5.94
CA ASP A 245 -5.11 1.09 -5.27
C ASP A 245 -4.62 -0.30 -4.85
N ARG A 246 -4.50 -0.52 -3.53
CA ARG A 246 -4.00 -1.78 -2.95
C ARG A 246 -4.85 -2.98 -3.34
N ARG A 247 -6.16 -2.79 -3.56
CA ARG A 247 -7.07 -3.88 -3.93
C ARG A 247 -6.70 -4.48 -5.27
N ILE A 248 -6.19 -3.68 -6.21
CA ILE A 248 -5.76 -4.17 -7.53
C ILE A 248 -4.56 -5.10 -7.37
N ALA A 249 -3.53 -4.67 -6.63
CA ALA A 249 -2.33 -5.47 -6.38
C ALA A 249 -2.66 -6.76 -5.62
N LEU A 250 -3.50 -6.67 -4.58
CA LEU A 250 -3.96 -7.83 -3.80
C LEU A 250 -4.79 -8.81 -4.64
N THR A 251 -5.67 -8.31 -5.50
CA THR A 251 -6.47 -9.15 -6.41
C THR A 251 -5.57 -9.89 -7.41
N GLN A 252 -4.58 -9.21 -7.98
CA GLN A 252 -3.61 -9.84 -8.88
C GLN A 252 -2.76 -10.88 -8.14
N LYS A 253 -2.28 -10.55 -6.93
CA LYS A 253 -1.53 -11.48 -6.07
C LYS A 253 -2.35 -12.74 -5.78
N LEU A 254 -3.62 -12.56 -5.40
CA LEU A 254 -4.54 -13.65 -5.10
C LEU A 254 -4.77 -14.56 -6.32
N GLN A 255 -5.03 -13.98 -7.50
CA GLN A 255 -5.23 -14.76 -8.73
C GLN A 255 -3.99 -15.63 -9.07
N SER A 256 -2.79 -15.08 -8.92
CA SER A 256 -1.55 -15.82 -9.14
C SER A 256 -1.38 -16.96 -8.13
N LEU A 257 -1.66 -16.71 -6.84
CA LEU A 257 -1.59 -17.71 -5.79
C LEU A 257 -2.60 -18.84 -6.00
N GLU A 258 -3.85 -18.52 -6.34
CA GLU A 258 -4.91 -19.51 -6.63
C GLU A 258 -4.57 -20.37 -7.86
N MET A 259 -3.97 -19.76 -8.89
CA MET A 259 -3.49 -20.49 -10.07
C MET A 259 -2.39 -21.50 -9.68
N ASN A 260 -1.43 -21.07 -8.85
CA ASN A 260 -0.35 -21.93 -8.38
C ASN A 260 -0.87 -23.04 -7.45
N GLN A 261 -1.80 -22.70 -6.55
CA GLN A 261 -2.51 -23.68 -5.72
C GLN A 261 -3.17 -24.75 -6.58
N LYS A 262 -3.88 -24.37 -7.65
CA LYS A 262 -4.50 -25.31 -8.58
C LYS A 262 -3.47 -26.23 -9.23
N ARG A 263 -2.34 -25.69 -9.71
CA ARG A 263 -1.26 -26.47 -10.33
C ARG A 263 -0.68 -27.50 -9.37
N VAL A 264 -0.35 -27.10 -8.13
CA VAL A 264 0.18 -28.02 -7.11
C VAL A 264 -0.86 -29.08 -6.74
N LYS A 265 -2.15 -28.72 -6.64
CA LYS A 265 -3.24 -29.66 -6.33
C LYS A 265 -3.38 -30.74 -7.39
N GLU A 266 -3.34 -30.34 -8.66
CA GLU A 266 -3.36 -31.27 -9.79
C GLU A 266 -2.14 -32.19 -9.78
N ALA A 267 -0.96 -31.68 -9.42
CA ALA A 267 0.26 -32.48 -9.33
C ALA A 267 0.20 -33.53 -8.23
N ILE A 268 -0.20 -33.12 -7.01
CA ILE A 268 -0.43 -34.05 -5.89
C ILE A 268 -1.43 -35.12 -6.30
N SER A 269 -2.57 -34.73 -6.92
CA SER A 269 -3.58 -35.71 -7.33
C SER A 269 -3.05 -36.70 -8.38
N LYS A 270 -2.20 -36.27 -9.32
CA LYS A 270 -1.61 -37.16 -10.34
C LYS A 270 -0.65 -38.16 -9.69
N ILE A 271 0.25 -37.67 -8.84
CA ILE A 271 1.22 -38.51 -8.10
C ILE A 271 0.49 -39.51 -7.20
N SER A 272 -0.48 -39.07 -6.40
CA SER A 272 -1.25 -39.96 -5.52
C SER A 272 -2.06 -41.01 -6.29
N LYS A 273 -2.61 -40.68 -7.47
CA LYS A 273 -3.27 -41.67 -8.34
C LYS A 273 -2.28 -42.71 -8.85
N HIS A 274 -1.09 -42.28 -9.27
CA HIS A 274 -0.04 -43.19 -9.75
C HIS A 274 0.47 -44.12 -8.63
N LEU A 275 0.76 -43.56 -7.46
CA LEU A 275 1.17 -44.33 -6.27
C LEU A 275 0.15 -45.42 -5.90
N ARG A 276 -1.15 -45.09 -5.91
CA ARG A 276 -2.22 -46.08 -5.68
C ARG A 276 -2.24 -47.19 -6.74
N HIS A 277 -2.02 -46.84 -8.01
CA HIS A 277 -1.95 -47.82 -9.09
C HIS A 277 -0.75 -48.76 -8.93
N LEU A 278 0.43 -48.23 -8.57
CA LEU A 278 1.61 -49.06 -8.32
C LEU A 278 1.41 -50.01 -7.13
N LEU A 279 0.81 -49.52 -6.04
CA LEU A 279 0.49 -50.35 -4.88
C LEU A 279 -0.50 -51.47 -5.22
N ASN A 280 -1.55 -51.17 -6.00
CA ASN A 280 -2.52 -52.17 -6.44
C ASN A 280 -1.88 -53.21 -7.39
N LYS A 281 -1.04 -52.79 -8.34
CA LYS A 281 -0.32 -53.69 -9.23
C LYS A 281 0.64 -54.62 -8.49
N ASN A 282 1.34 -54.12 -7.46
CA ASN A 282 2.17 -54.95 -6.59
C ASN A 282 1.35 -55.94 -5.76
N ARG A 283 0.13 -55.58 -5.38
CA ARG A 283 -0.79 -56.50 -4.69
C ARG A 283 -1.28 -57.61 -5.62
N GLU A 284 -1.64 -57.29 -6.86
CA GLU A 284 -2.02 -58.28 -7.88
C GLU A 284 -0.85 -59.23 -8.18
N LEU A 285 0.37 -58.71 -8.34
CA LEU A 285 1.58 -59.53 -8.52
C LEU A 285 1.88 -60.44 -7.31
N ASN A 286 1.61 -59.97 -6.09
CA ASN A 286 1.79 -60.76 -4.88
C ASN A 286 0.65 -61.77 -4.66
N GLU A 287 -0.58 -61.51 -5.11
CA GLU A 287 -1.69 -62.48 -5.08
C GLU A 287 -1.49 -63.59 -6.13
N ASP A 288 -0.92 -63.27 -7.29
CA ASP A 288 -0.49 -64.26 -8.29
C ASP A 288 0.71 -65.10 -7.80
N ALA A 289 1.64 -64.51 -7.05
CA ALA A 289 2.75 -65.24 -6.42
C ALA A 289 2.31 -66.08 -5.19
N ALA A 290 1.31 -65.60 -4.44
CA ALA A 290 0.75 -66.30 -3.27
C ALA A 290 -0.15 -67.49 -3.64
N SER A 291 -0.45 -67.68 -4.93
CA SER A 291 -1.11 -68.89 -5.44
C SER A 291 -0.19 -70.13 -5.44
N GLN A 292 1.08 -69.99 -5.04
CA GLN A 292 1.99 -71.09 -4.73
C GLN A 292 2.81 -70.78 -3.47
N VAL A 293 2.23 -70.88 -2.28
CA VAL A 293 2.83 -71.47 -1.05
C VAL A 293 1.78 -71.41 0.05
N SER A 294 1.48 -72.56 0.63
CA SER A 294 0.61 -72.72 1.79
C SER A 294 1.27 -72.24 3.09
N SER A 295 0.42 -71.68 3.95
CA SER A 295 0.49 -71.57 5.43
C SER A 295 1.55 -70.70 6.09
N ASP A 296 1.02 -69.83 6.97
CA ASP A 296 1.65 -69.07 8.07
C ASP A 296 2.62 -67.93 7.72
N SER A 297 2.11 -66.69 7.76
CA SER A 297 2.45 -65.80 8.87
C SER A 297 1.53 -64.58 8.91
N SER A 298 0.97 -64.37 10.11
CA SER A 298 0.37 -63.14 10.58
C SER A 298 1.32 -61.94 10.48
N LEU A 299 0.74 -60.74 10.30
CA LEU A 299 1.32 -59.39 10.35
C LEU A 299 1.59 -58.73 8.99
N ILE A 300 0.52 -58.37 8.27
CA ILE A 300 0.56 -57.23 7.35
C ILE A 300 -0.35 -56.17 7.94
N ASP A 301 0.24 -55.27 8.72
CA ASP A 301 -0.42 -54.07 9.20
C ASP A 301 -0.90 -53.30 7.97
N THR A 302 -2.22 -53.23 7.84
CA THR A 302 -2.88 -52.51 6.75
C THR A 302 -2.73 -51.04 7.04
N ILE A 303 -1.69 -50.40 6.50
CA ILE A 303 -1.57 -48.93 6.52
C ILE A 303 -2.64 -48.39 5.56
N GLN A 304 -3.85 -48.22 6.08
CA GLN A 304 -4.83 -47.33 5.47
C GLN A 304 -4.28 -45.91 5.60
N ILE A 305 -3.72 -45.38 4.52
CA ILE A 305 -3.37 -43.96 4.42
C ILE A 305 -4.68 -43.18 4.30
N THR A 306 -5.28 -42.87 5.44
CA THR A 306 -6.43 -41.97 5.57
C THR A 306 -5.98 -40.51 5.42
N GLU A 307 -6.91 -39.63 5.08
CA GLU A 307 -6.66 -38.18 4.99
C GLU A 307 -6.09 -37.61 6.31
N GLU A 308 -6.49 -38.17 7.45
CA GLU A 308 -5.94 -37.88 8.79
C GLU A 308 -4.49 -38.35 8.98
N ALA A 309 -4.10 -39.50 8.42
CA ALA A 309 -2.72 -39.98 8.52
C ALA A 309 -1.74 -39.08 7.74
N ILE A 310 -2.22 -38.49 6.63
CA ILE A 310 -1.49 -37.49 5.86
C ILE A 310 -1.36 -36.18 6.67
N LEU A 311 -2.44 -35.72 7.30
CA LEU A 311 -2.43 -34.53 8.17
C LEU A 311 -1.50 -34.68 9.38
N ASN A 312 -1.48 -35.85 10.03
CA ASN A 312 -0.61 -36.13 11.17
C ASN A 312 0.87 -36.25 10.76
N ALA A 313 1.17 -36.78 9.57
CA ALA A 313 2.53 -36.79 9.03
C ALA A 313 3.03 -35.37 8.69
N ILE A 314 2.12 -34.49 8.25
CA ILE A 314 2.38 -33.07 7.97
C ILE A 314 2.71 -32.29 9.24
N GLU A 315 2.05 -32.55 10.38
CA GLU A 315 2.39 -31.92 11.67
C GLU A 315 3.75 -32.38 12.23
N SER A 316 4.18 -33.60 11.87
CA SER A 316 5.45 -34.18 12.35
C SER A 316 6.69 -33.81 11.52
N SER A 317 6.50 -33.32 10.29
CA SER A 317 7.59 -32.99 9.38
C SER A 317 8.08 -31.57 9.67
N GLN A 318 9.29 -31.44 10.21
CA GLN A 318 9.95 -30.15 10.41
C GLN A 318 9.90 -29.36 9.09
N ALA A 319 9.19 -28.23 9.13
CA ALA A 319 8.89 -27.43 7.96
C ALA A 319 10.18 -26.98 7.26
N GLN A 320 10.52 -27.60 6.13
CA GLN A 320 11.40 -26.93 5.17
C GLN A 320 10.60 -25.79 4.56
N THR A 321 10.84 -24.57 5.05
CA THR A 321 10.35 -23.36 4.40
C THR A 321 11.07 -23.24 3.06
N PHE A 322 10.32 -23.44 1.98
CA PHE A 322 10.82 -23.14 0.65
C PHE A 322 10.91 -21.63 0.50
N ASP A 323 12.12 -21.10 0.30
CA ASP A 323 12.34 -19.69 -0.03
C ASP A 323 11.94 -19.45 -1.49
N ILE A 324 10.62 -19.49 -1.74
CA ILE A 324 10.00 -19.33 -3.05
C ILE A 324 8.88 -18.31 -2.88
N ASP A 325 8.89 -17.28 -3.72
CA ASP A 325 7.74 -16.41 -3.87
C ASP A 325 6.62 -17.17 -4.60
N TYR A 326 5.57 -17.50 -3.85
CA TYR A 326 4.41 -18.26 -4.30
C TYR A 326 3.54 -17.54 -5.33
N THR A 327 3.79 -16.25 -5.61
CA THR A 327 3.04 -15.45 -6.58
C THR A 327 3.60 -15.59 -8.00
N HIS A 328 4.83 -16.08 -8.15
CA HIS A 328 5.44 -16.27 -9.47
C HIS A 328 4.86 -17.50 -10.17
N PRO A 329 4.73 -17.51 -11.51
CA PRO A 329 4.18 -18.67 -12.22
C PRO A 329 5.00 -19.93 -11.97
N ILE A 330 4.37 -20.95 -11.37
CA ILE A 330 4.99 -22.25 -11.11
C ILE A 330 4.65 -23.24 -12.21
N THR A 331 5.64 -23.82 -12.88
CA THR A 331 5.45 -24.95 -13.80
C THR A 331 5.79 -26.25 -13.08
N ILE A 332 4.93 -27.26 -13.23
CA ILE A 332 5.12 -28.57 -12.59
C ILE A 332 5.14 -29.66 -13.65
N GLU A 333 6.23 -30.41 -13.72
CA GLU A 333 6.40 -31.56 -14.60
C GLU A 333 6.42 -32.85 -13.77
N ILE A 334 5.70 -33.88 -14.23
CA ILE A 334 5.56 -35.17 -13.55
C ILE A 334 5.94 -36.26 -14.56
N GLY A 335 6.79 -37.19 -14.16
CA GLY A 335 7.24 -38.29 -15.03
C GLY A 335 6.09 -39.23 -15.41
N ALA A 336 6.07 -39.71 -16.65
CA ALA A 336 5.01 -40.59 -17.16
C ALA A 336 5.24 -42.09 -16.88
N SER A 337 6.48 -42.47 -16.58
CA SER A 337 6.90 -43.84 -16.30
C SER A 337 8.09 -43.77 -15.35
N ASP A 338 8.23 -44.75 -14.45
CA ASP A 338 9.55 -45.08 -13.93
C ASP A 338 10.37 -45.53 -15.15
N ARG A 339 11.10 -44.61 -15.77
CA ARG A 339 12.30 -45.06 -16.49
C ARG A 339 13.09 -45.80 -15.43
N PRO A 340 13.57 -47.02 -15.69
CA PRO A 340 14.58 -47.58 -14.81
C PRO A 340 15.65 -46.50 -14.71
N GLN A 341 15.80 -45.92 -13.52
CA GLN A 341 17.12 -45.49 -13.14
C GLN A 341 17.90 -46.79 -13.23
N GLN A 342 18.67 -46.96 -14.30
CA GLN A 342 19.78 -47.88 -14.23
C GLN A 342 20.70 -47.30 -13.15
N ASP A 343 20.37 -47.58 -11.91
CA ASP A 343 21.37 -47.62 -10.87
C ASP A 343 22.12 -48.95 -11.07
N ASN A 344 22.96 -48.96 -12.10
CA ASN A 344 23.82 -50.08 -12.46
C ASN A 344 25.30 -49.67 -12.37
N SER A 345 25.67 -48.76 -11.47
CA SER A 345 27.08 -48.44 -11.22
C SER A 345 27.43 -48.26 -9.74
N LEU A 346 27.17 -49.29 -8.94
CA LEU A 346 28.26 -49.84 -8.13
C LEU A 346 28.75 -51.10 -8.85
N ALA A 347 29.64 -50.88 -9.82
CA ALA A 347 30.51 -51.90 -10.37
C ALA A 347 31.93 -51.35 -10.24
N LEU A 348 32.83 -52.13 -9.63
CA LEU A 348 34.28 -51.90 -9.72
C LEU A 348 34.65 -51.98 -11.21
N VAL A 349 35.01 -50.86 -11.80
CA VAL A 349 35.55 -50.80 -13.17
C VAL A 349 37.07 -50.83 -13.08
N ASP A 350 37.69 -51.61 -13.97
CA ASP A 350 39.14 -51.65 -14.19
C ASP A 350 39.72 -50.25 -14.53
N PRO A 351 41.03 -50.02 -14.36
CA PRO A 351 41.63 -48.69 -14.44
C PRO A 351 41.33 -47.98 -15.77
N VAL A 352 40.80 -46.76 -15.69
CA VAL A 352 40.62 -45.87 -16.85
C VAL A 352 42.00 -45.39 -17.32
N GLU A 353 42.28 -45.47 -18.62
CA GLU A 353 43.51 -44.92 -19.20
C GLU A 353 43.57 -43.39 -19.08
N GLN A 354 44.79 -42.88 -19.04
CA GLN A 354 45.13 -41.49 -18.76
C GLN A 354 44.63 -40.56 -19.88
N GLY A 355 43.48 -39.90 -19.70
CA GLY A 355 43.04 -38.84 -20.62
C GLY A 355 41.55 -38.47 -20.61
N ASP A 356 40.66 -39.35 -20.16
CA ASP A 356 39.21 -39.10 -20.29
C ASP A 356 38.53 -38.74 -18.97
N THR A 357 37.88 -37.59 -18.94
CA THR A 357 37.07 -37.10 -17.82
C THR A 357 35.61 -37.50 -18.00
N VAL A 358 35.18 -38.51 -17.25
CA VAL A 358 33.76 -38.84 -17.04
C VAL A 358 33.24 -38.06 -15.82
N LYS A 359 32.04 -37.48 -15.89
CA LYS A 359 31.36 -36.91 -14.71
C LYS A 359 29.86 -37.27 -14.71
N PHE A 360 29.41 -37.77 -13.55
CA PHE A 360 28.02 -38.00 -13.14
C PHE A 360 27.86 -37.36 -11.77
N VAL A 361 26.87 -36.50 -11.49
CA VAL A 361 26.67 -36.05 -10.10
C VAL A 361 25.21 -35.64 -9.70
N THR A 362 24.82 -35.98 -8.45
CA THR A 362 23.66 -35.55 -7.59
C THR A 362 24.06 -34.53 -6.51
N LEU A 363 23.14 -33.76 -5.89
CA LEU A 363 23.49 -32.66 -4.95
C LEU A 363 23.16 -32.85 -3.46
N ASN A 364 24.12 -32.45 -2.59
CA ASN A 364 24.03 -32.29 -1.12
C ASN A 364 23.81 -30.81 -0.68
N ARG A 365 23.93 -30.54 0.64
CA ARG A 365 23.77 -29.24 1.36
C ARG A 365 24.59 -28.02 0.88
N GLU A 366 25.45 -28.12 -0.14
CA GLU A 366 26.36 -27.04 -0.57
C GLU A 366 26.09 -26.46 -1.98
N CYS A 367 24.84 -26.57 -2.48
CA CYS A 367 24.28 -25.78 -3.60
C CYS A 367 25.19 -25.52 -4.83
N HIS A 368 25.58 -26.59 -5.55
CA HIS A 368 26.18 -26.50 -6.90
C HIS A 368 25.55 -27.52 -7.87
N ILE A 369 24.95 -27.09 -8.99
CA ILE A 369 24.19 -27.96 -9.93
C ILE A 369 25.10 -29.02 -10.57
N LEU A 370 24.63 -30.27 -10.61
CA LEU A 370 25.48 -31.42 -10.86
C LEU A 370 25.02 -32.37 -12.01
N ASP A 371 23.77 -32.34 -12.53
CA ASP A 371 23.33 -32.93 -13.84
C ASP A 371 21.83 -32.63 -14.19
N ASP A 372 21.35 -33.07 -15.37
CA ASP A 372 19.94 -32.97 -15.86
C ASP A 372 18.95 -33.87 -15.09
N ILE A 373 18.05 -33.27 -14.31
CA ILE A 373 17.04 -33.97 -13.49
C ILE A 373 15.73 -34.16 -14.29
N TYR A 374 15.24 -35.40 -14.35
CA TYR A 374 13.93 -35.77 -14.92
C TYR A 374 12.99 -36.24 -13.79
N PRO A 375 11.73 -35.73 -13.71
CA PRO A 375 10.78 -36.16 -12.70
C PRO A 375 10.42 -37.65 -12.87
N THR A 376 10.25 -38.36 -11.75
CA THR A 376 9.79 -39.77 -11.73
C THR A 376 8.26 -39.83 -11.63
N SER A 377 7.70 -41.04 -11.56
CA SER A 377 6.26 -41.23 -11.38
C SER A 377 5.75 -40.83 -9.98
N THR A 378 6.69 -40.64 -9.03
CA THR A 378 6.45 -40.33 -7.61
C THR A 378 7.00 -38.97 -7.18
N SER A 379 7.63 -38.23 -8.09
CA SER A 379 8.22 -36.91 -7.84
C SER A 379 7.80 -35.89 -8.90
N ALA A 380 7.74 -34.62 -8.51
CA ALA A 380 7.47 -33.52 -9.43
C ALA A 380 8.64 -32.55 -9.52
N LEU A 381 8.93 -32.11 -10.74
CA LEU A 381 9.87 -31.03 -10.99
C LEU A 381 9.11 -29.70 -10.97
N VAL A 382 9.47 -28.81 -10.06
CA VAL A 382 8.86 -27.49 -9.90
C VAL A 382 9.81 -26.41 -10.40
N ARG A 383 9.33 -25.55 -11.29
CA ARG A 383 10.08 -24.46 -11.95
C ARG A 383 9.35 -23.13 -11.74
N SER A 384 10.02 -22.14 -11.15
CA SER A 384 9.57 -20.75 -11.17
C SER A 384 10.02 -20.11 -12.48
N ASN A 385 9.11 -19.50 -13.25
CA ASN A 385 9.42 -19.03 -14.60
C ASN A 385 10.35 -17.81 -14.65
N ASP A 386 10.38 -16.97 -13.60
CA ASP A 386 11.01 -15.63 -13.66
C ASP A 386 12.04 -15.35 -12.53
N MET A 387 12.25 -16.28 -11.60
CA MET A 387 13.36 -16.21 -10.65
C MET A 387 14.61 -16.85 -11.25
N ALA A 388 15.47 -16.03 -11.86
CA ALA A 388 16.85 -16.42 -12.04
C ALA A 388 17.57 -16.27 -10.69
N VAL A 389 17.94 -17.40 -10.08
CA VAL A 389 18.85 -17.36 -8.93
C VAL A 389 20.24 -17.04 -9.48
N LEU A 390 20.78 -15.87 -9.12
CA LEU A 390 22.17 -15.50 -9.37
C LEU A 390 23.07 -16.51 -8.65
N VAL A 391 23.80 -17.31 -9.42
CA VAL A 391 24.98 -18.02 -8.92
C VAL A 391 26.17 -17.19 -9.34
N TYR A 392 26.74 -16.44 -8.39
CA TYR A 392 28.01 -15.74 -8.60
C TYR A 392 29.14 -16.77 -8.49
N CYS A 393 29.87 -16.97 -9.57
CA CYS A 393 31.20 -17.57 -9.52
C CYS A 393 32.22 -16.46 -9.65
N GLU A 394 33.07 -16.31 -8.64
CA GLU A 394 34.28 -15.49 -8.74
C GLU A 394 35.19 -16.14 -9.80
N GLY A 395 35.28 -15.52 -10.99
CA GLY A 395 36.25 -15.92 -12.02
C GLY A 395 35.73 -16.38 -13.39
N ALA A 396 34.46 -16.17 -13.76
CA ALA A 396 33.99 -16.40 -15.14
C ALA A 396 33.65 -15.08 -15.85
N VAL A 397 34.34 -14.84 -16.96
CA VAL A 397 34.19 -13.68 -17.84
C VAL A 397 32.73 -13.55 -18.30
N ALA A 398 32.28 -12.29 -18.33
CA ALA A 398 30.94 -11.87 -18.72
C ALA A 398 30.54 -12.42 -20.09
N GLU A 399 29.56 -13.33 -20.11
CA GLU A 399 28.44 -13.39 -21.06
C GLU A 399 27.50 -14.54 -20.62
N GLN A 400 26.31 -14.18 -20.11
CA GLN A 400 25.15 -15.02 -19.68
C GLN A 400 25.07 -15.44 -18.18
N PRO A 401 24.41 -14.66 -17.31
CA PRO A 401 24.25 -15.01 -15.90
C PRO A 401 22.80 -15.32 -15.51
N PHE A 402 22.10 -16.31 -16.10
CA PHE A 402 20.78 -16.75 -15.56
C PHE A 402 20.56 -18.25 -15.78
N ARG A 403 20.44 -19.05 -14.72
CA ARG A 403 19.95 -20.45 -14.80
C ARG A 403 18.84 -20.71 -13.77
N LEU A 404 17.77 -21.37 -14.21
CA LEU A 404 16.57 -21.66 -13.43
C LEU A 404 16.83 -22.71 -12.34
N LYS A 405 16.30 -22.50 -11.13
CA LYS A 405 16.29 -23.51 -10.06
C LYS A 405 15.15 -24.51 -10.31
N LYS A 406 15.51 -25.75 -10.59
CA LYS A 406 14.58 -26.89 -10.65
C LYS A 406 14.54 -27.56 -9.27
N LEU A 407 13.37 -27.67 -8.66
CA LEU A 407 13.19 -28.38 -7.39
C LEU A 407 12.51 -29.73 -7.65
N LEU A 408 13.14 -30.82 -7.24
CA LEU A 408 12.54 -32.15 -7.25
C LEU A 408 11.83 -32.35 -5.91
N LEU A 409 10.50 -32.42 -5.92
CA LEU A 409 9.70 -32.57 -4.71
C LEU A 409 9.02 -33.93 -4.67
N THR A 410 9.10 -34.59 -3.52
CA THR A 410 8.33 -35.78 -3.15
C THR A 410 6.87 -35.42 -2.81
N GLN A 411 5.98 -36.41 -2.69
CA GLN A 411 4.57 -36.16 -2.34
C GLN A 411 4.40 -35.40 -1.00
N PRO A 412 5.12 -35.71 0.10
CA PRO A 412 5.03 -34.94 1.34
C PRO A 412 5.53 -33.49 1.19
N GLU A 413 6.59 -33.26 0.41
CA GLU A 413 7.13 -31.91 0.15
C GLU A 413 6.19 -31.06 -0.71
N LEU A 414 5.50 -31.67 -1.68
CA LEU A 414 4.43 -31.01 -2.44
C LEU A 414 3.23 -30.67 -1.54
N ALA A 415 2.90 -31.52 -0.57
CA ALA A 415 1.84 -31.24 0.41
C ALA A 415 2.22 -30.07 1.33
N LEU A 416 3.49 -29.96 1.74
CA LEU A 416 3.99 -28.80 2.49
C LEU A 416 3.96 -27.51 1.64
N LEU A 417 4.39 -27.59 0.37
CA LEU A 417 4.28 -26.48 -0.58
C LEU A 417 2.82 -26.02 -0.74
N MET A 418 1.88 -26.97 -0.86
CA MET A 418 0.44 -26.69 -0.90
C MET A 418 -0.03 -25.94 0.36
N ALA A 419 0.37 -26.42 1.55
CA ALA A 419 -0.02 -25.80 2.81
C ALA A 419 0.45 -24.33 2.92
N ASN A 420 1.68 -24.05 2.49
CA ASN A 420 2.21 -22.69 2.47
C ASN A 420 1.47 -21.78 1.48
N ILE A 421 1.19 -22.28 0.27
CA ILE A 421 0.40 -21.52 -0.73
C ILE A 421 -1.01 -21.24 -0.19
N VAL A 422 -1.65 -22.22 0.46
CA VAL A 422 -2.98 -22.04 1.08
C VAL A 422 -2.95 -20.96 2.16
N ALA A 423 -1.92 -20.96 3.02
CA ALA A 423 -1.77 -19.94 4.06
C ALA A 423 -1.61 -18.54 3.45
N GLU A 424 -0.79 -18.39 2.41
CA GLU A 424 -0.63 -17.12 1.68
C GLU A 424 -1.91 -16.68 0.95
N VAL A 425 -2.66 -17.60 0.36
CA VAL A 425 -3.98 -17.31 -0.23
C VAL A 425 -4.92 -16.75 0.84
N GLN A 426 -5.00 -17.39 2.01
CA GLN A 426 -5.85 -16.93 3.11
C GLN A 426 -5.43 -15.55 3.63
N ALA A 427 -4.13 -15.32 3.82
CA ALA A 427 -3.60 -14.03 4.25
C ALA A 427 -3.89 -12.93 3.21
N CYS A 428 -3.66 -13.20 1.92
CA CYS A 428 -3.95 -12.25 0.84
C CYS A 428 -5.45 -11.95 0.72
N GLN A 429 -6.30 -12.97 0.87
CA GLN A 429 -7.75 -12.81 0.83
C GLN A 429 -8.25 -11.96 2.00
N GLN A 430 -7.72 -12.18 3.20
CA GLN A 430 -8.07 -11.35 4.37
C GLN A 430 -7.66 -9.89 4.15
N ALA A 431 -6.43 -9.65 3.69
CA ALA A 431 -5.96 -8.29 3.39
C ALA A 431 -6.83 -7.59 2.31
N LEU A 432 -7.28 -8.34 1.30
CA LEU A 432 -8.19 -7.81 0.28
C LEU A 432 -9.57 -7.47 0.87
N ASN A 433 -10.10 -8.31 1.76
CA ASN A 433 -11.36 -8.03 2.46
C ASN A 433 -11.23 -6.79 3.33
N ASP A 434 -10.15 -6.64 4.08
CA ASP A 434 -9.91 -5.47 4.93
C ASP A 434 -9.87 -4.17 4.11
N GLU A 435 -9.21 -4.16 2.94
CA GLU A 435 -9.19 -2.98 2.05
C GLU A 435 -10.55 -2.73 1.38
N ASN A 436 -11.37 -3.76 1.14
CA ASN A 436 -12.75 -3.58 0.66
C ASN A 436 -13.66 -3.00 1.75
N ASP A 437 -13.59 -3.53 2.97
CA ASP A 437 -14.36 -3.03 4.12
C ASP A 437 -13.99 -1.57 4.43
N LYS A 438 -12.69 -1.24 4.35
CA LYS A 438 -12.19 0.14 4.45
C LYS A 438 -12.79 1.03 3.36
N ARG A 439 -12.83 0.57 2.11
CA ARG A 439 -13.44 1.33 1.00
C ARG A 439 -14.94 1.55 1.22
N ASP A 440 -15.65 0.56 1.73
CA ASP A 440 -17.07 0.69 2.03
C ASP A 440 -17.33 1.62 3.23
N MET A 441 -16.45 1.58 4.25
CA MET A 441 -16.46 2.55 5.35
C MET A 441 -16.32 3.98 4.83
N TYR A 442 -15.39 4.23 3.89
CA TYR A 442 -15.24 5.56 3.28
C TYR A 442 -16.54 6.07 2.64
N LYS A 443 -17.27 5.22 1.94
CA LYS A 443 -18.57 5.59 1.33
C LYS A 443 -19.61 5.91 2.40
N VAL A 444 -19.68 5.09 3.46
CA VAL A 444 -20.61 5.31 4.58
C VAL A 444 -20.29 6.61 5.30
N ASP A 445 -19.02 6.88 5.58
CA ASP A 445 -18.58 8.08 6.26
C ASP A 445 -18.81 9.33 5.41
N ASP A 446 -18.58 9.25 4.09
CA ASP A 446 -18.91 10.34 3.17
C ASP A 446 -20.42 10.63 3.10
N CYS A 447 -21.24 9.57 3.04
CA CYS A 447 -22.71 9.71 3.11
C CYS A 447 -23.13 10.38 4.42
N ARG A 448 -22.54 9.99 5.55
CA ARG A 448 -22.83 10.59 6.86
C ARG A 448 -22.38 12.03 6.93
N ARG A 449 -21.20 12.35 6.39
CA ARG A 449 -20.57 13.68 6.41
C ARG A 449 -21.38 14.70 5.60
N THR A 450 -21.85 14.29 4.44
CA THR A 450 -22.55 15.16 3.49
C THR A 450 -24.06 15.28 3.78
N HIS A 451 -24.61 14.41 4.65
CA HIS A 451 -26.02 14.41 5.00
C HIS A 451 -26.43 15.62 5.87
N ASN A 452 -27.59 16.23 5.55
CA ASN A 452 -28.17 17.28 6.38
C ASN A 452 -29.08 16.69 7.47
N TYR A 453 -28.58 16.66 8.70
CA TYR A 453 -29.31 16.12 9.85
C TYR A 453 -30.37 17.06 10.44
N ASP A 454 -30.56 18.29 9.93
CA ASP A 454 -31.50 19.25 10.53
C ASP A 454 -32.92 18.68 10.65
N GLU A 455 -33.45 18.08 9.58
CA GLU A 455 -34.80 17.50 9.55
C GLU A 455 -34.93 16.31 10.50
N PHE A 456 -33.90 15.43 10.52
CA PHE A 456 -33.84 14.31 11.44
C PHE A 456 -33.85 14.77 12.90
N ILE A 457 -33.01 15.76 13.25
CA ILE A 457 -32.90 16.30 14.61
C ILE A 457 -34.22 16.96 15.03
N CYS A 458 -34.81 17.80 14.18
CA CYS A 458 -36.09 18.44 14.46
C CYS A 458 -37.21 17.43 14.71
N THR A 459 -37.30 16.39 13.86
CA THR A 459 -38.30 15.33 14.01
C THR A 459 -38.06 14.51 15.27
N PHE A 460 -36.81 14.13 15.54
CA PHE A 460 -36.44 13.37 16.73
C PHE A 460 -36.77 14.12 18.02
N LEU A 461 -36.45 15.41 18.09
CA LEU A 461 -36.79 16.26 19.24
C LEU A 461 -38.32 16.41 19.41
N SER A 462 -39.05 16.54 18.31
CA SER A 462 -40.52 16.62 18.33
C SER A 462 -41.15 15.34 18.88
N MET A 463 -40.69 14.17 18.43
CA MET A 463 -41.14 12.87 18.93
C MET A 463 -40.80 12.65 20.41
N LEU A 464 -39.64 13.12 20.88
CA LEU A 464 -39.27 13.05 22.30
C LEU A 464 -40.15 13.96 23.16
N ALA A 465 -40.54 15.13 22.63
CA ALA A 465 -41.43 16.05 23.31
C ALA A 465 -42.84 15.46 23.44
N GLU A 466 -43.37 14.87 22.35
CA GLU A 466 -44.68 14.20 22.35
C GLU A 466 -44.76 13.03 23.34
N ARG A 467 -43.65 12.31 23.52
CA ARG A 467 -43.55 11.21 24.50
C ARG A 467 -43.30 11.67 25.93
N GLY A 468 -43.16 12.98 26.17
CA GLY A 468 -42.86 13.56 27.49
C GLY A 468 -41.44 13.31 28.01
N ALA A 469 -40.58 12.61 27.25
CA ALA A 469 -39.24 12.24 27.68
C ALA A 469 -38.19 13.35 27.50
N LEU A 470 -38.47 14.36 26.66
CA LEU A 470 -37.49 15.39 26.31
C LEU A 470 -37.02 16.20 27.53
N ALA A 471 -37.95 16.64 28.39
CA ALA A 471 -37.63 17.49 29.54
C ALA A 471 -36.71 16.76 30.55
N GLU A 472 -36.98 15.48 30.81
CA GLU A 472 -36.18 14.64 31.71
C GLU A 472 -34.76 14.45 31.18
N LEU A 473 -34.62 14.14 29.88
CA LEU A 473 -33.31 13.95 29.25
C LEU A 473 -32.48 15.25 29.24
N VAL A 474 -33.11 16.40 28.99
CA VAL A 474 -32.44 17.70 29.06
C VAL A 474 -31.99 18.02 30.49
N ALA A 475 -32.85 17.78 31.48
CA ALA A 475 -32.50 17.98 32.89
C ALA A 475 -31.31 17.10 33.31
N ALA A 476 -31.33 15.81 32.96
CA ALA A 476 -30.23 14.88 33.24
C ALA A 476 -28.90 15.32 32.62
N GLN A 477 -28.92 15.89 31.41
CA GLN A 477 -27.71 16.38 30.76
C GLN A 477 -27.19 17.67 31.41
N LEU A 478 -28.08 18.56 31.86
CA LEU A 478 -27.69 19.77 32.62
C LEU A 478 -27.08 19.41 33.98
N GLU A 479 -27.58 18.37 34.65
CA GLU A 479 -27.01 17.84 35.89
C GLU A 479 -25.63 17.21 35.68
N ARG A 480 -25.45 16.42 34.61
CA ARG A 480 -24.14 15.88 34.22
C ARG A 480 -23.12 16.98 33.96
N GLY A 481 -23.52 18.06 33.29
CA GLY A 481 -22.65 19.24 33.07
C GLY A 481 -22.23 19.95 34.36
N ARG A 482 -23.04 19.86 35.43
CA ARG A 482 -22.72 20.41 36.76
C ARG A 482 -21.82 19.47 37.58
N SER A 483 -21.86 18.16 37.33
CA SER A 483 -21.18 17.15 38.16
C SER A 483 -19.67 16.94 37.88
N THR A 484 -19.06 17.59 36.88
CA THR A 484 -17.62 17.37 36.57
C THR A 484 -16.81 18.64 36.31
N ARG A 485 -16.76 19.53 37.31
CA ARG A 485 -15.64 20.48 37.48
C ARG A 485 -15.12 20.53 38.92
N ALA A 486 -14.98 19.37 39.56
CA ALA A 486 -14.00 19.26 40.64
C ALA A 486 -12.61 19.43 40.01
N ARG A 487 -12.08 20.66 40.02
CA ARG A 487 -10.69 20.98 39.66
C ARG A 487 -9.79 20.02 40.44
N ARG A 488 -9.31 18.95 39.81
CA ARG A 488 -8.12 18.22 40.27
C ARG A 488 -6.98 19.25 40.29
N ARG A 489 -6.73 19.86 41.45
CA ARG A 489 -5.57 20.71 41.67
C ARG A 489 -4.35 19.85 41.35
N ARG A 490 -3.67 20.14 40.24
CA ARG A 490 -2.35 19.57 39.96
C ARG A 490 -1.47 19.81 41.21
N PRO A 491 -0.73 18.80 41.71
CA PRO A 491 0.20 19.02 42.80
C PRO A 491 1.19 20.11 42.39
N ARG A 492 1.39 21.11 43.25
CA ARG A 492 2.42 22.13 43.01
C ARG A 492 3.78 21.43 42.90
N PRO A 493 4.59 21.70 41.87
CA PRO A 493 5.94 21.16 41.79
C PRO A 493 6.76 21.67 42.98
N ARG A 494 7.49 20.76 43.65
CA ARG A 494 8.42 21.12 44.73
C ARG A 494 9.44 22.14 44.21
N PRO A 495 9.80 23.18 44.98
CA PRO A 495 10.80 24.16 44.56
C PRO A 495 12.15 23.44 44.32
N ARG A 496 12.71 23.62 43.13
CA ARG A 496 14.06 23.15 42.79
C ARG A 496 15.07 23.82 43.73
N ALA A 497 15.99 23.02 44.28
CA ALA A 497 17.10 23.52 45.08
C ALA A 497 17.97 24.49 44.25
N ARG A 498 18.33 25.63 44.85
CA ARG A 498 19.23 26.61 44.24
C ARG A 498 20.60 25.97 43.95
N PRO A 499 21.23 26.23 42.79
CA PRO A 499 22.59 25.77 42.54
C PRO A 499 23.57 26.43 43.52
N ARG A 500 24.52 25.66 44.05
CA ARG A 500 25.63 26.18 44.86
C ARG A 500 26.50 27.12 44.02
N PRO A 501 26.98 28.25 44.57
CA PRO A 501 27.86 29.16 43.85
C PRO A 501 29.21 28.50 43.55
N ARG A 502 29.68 28.63 42.30
CA ARG A 502 31.01 28.18 41.88
C ARG A 502 32.10 28.96 42.63
N PRO A 503 33.20 28.31 43.05
CA PRO A 503 34.29 28.98 43.75
C PRO A 503 35.02 29.95 42.80
N ARG A 504 35.27 31.17 43.29
CA ARG A 504 36.09 32.19 42.63
C ARG A 504 37.54 31.70 42.57
N GLY A 505 38.04 31.43 41.38
CA GLY A 505 39.49 31.36 41.14
C GLY A 505 40.10 32.74 41.39
N ARG A 506 41.08 32.80 42.30
CA ARG A 506 41.92 33.98 42.53
C ARG A 506 42.97 34.06 41.40
N LYS A 507 43.09 35.29 40.87
CA LYS A 507 44.21 35.93 40.14
C LYS A 507 45.11 35.07 39.27
#